data_AF-N9MJQ8-F1
#
_entry.id   AF-N9MJQ8-F1
#
_cell.length_a   1.000
_cell.length_b   1.000
_cell.length_c   1.000
_cell.angle_alpha   90.00
_cell.angle_beta   90.00
_cell.angle_gamma   90.00
#
_symmetry.space_group_name_H-M   'P 1'
#
loop_
_entity.id
_entity.type
_entity.pdbx_description
1 polymer ?
#
loop_
_entity_poly.entity_id
_entity_poly.type
_entity_poly.pdbx_seq_one_letter_code
_entity_poly.pdbx_strand_id
1 'polypeptide(L)'
;MQKAVFPIQSHADITKAINYMHTHYNQAINEGKPLVVRINQTPDERSAAQNRLYWKWIGEIRRKIGQDEDSLHYEFKKKFLIYIYRRDDQQFGEMCHAIAKVKQTEPDEYKAIGEQVIRLCSTTKATVKQMTEYLNYVHDFAVTQLHVHLTVPDDLKWCYQE
;
A
#
# COMPACT_ATOMS: atom_id res chain seq x y z
N MET A 1 -2.68 -0.08 -22.71
CA MET A 1 -2.16 -1.47 -22.71
C MET A 1 -2.42 -2.08 -21.34
N GLN A 2 -3.00 -3.29 -21.26
CA GLN A 2 -3.18 -3.99 -19.98
C GLN A 2 -1.86 -4.62 -19.53
N LYS A 3 -1.60 -4.64 -18.22
CA LYS A 3 -0.41 -5.28 -17.63
C LYS A 3 -0.45 -6.78 -17.90
N ALA A 4 0.57 -7.32 -18.56
CA ALA A 4 0.73 -8.75 -18.79
C ALA A 4 1.85 -9.33 -17.90
N VAL A 5 1.65 -10.55 -17.40
CA VAL A 5 2.63 -11.30 -16.60
C VAL A 5 2.88 -12.63 -17.29
N PHE A 6 4.15 -12.96 -17.52
CA PHE A 6 4.58 -14.20 -18.16
C PHE A 6 5.43 -15.01 -17.17
N PRO A 7 4.84 -15.98 -16.45
CA PRO A 7 5.62 -16.92 -15.65
C PRO A 7 6.53 -17.73 -16.59
N ILE A 8 7.85 -17.67 -16.35
CA ILE A 8 8.84 -18.40 -17.16
C ILE A 8 9.24 -19.67 -16.42
N GLN A 9 8.72 -20.81 -16.85
CA GLN A 9 9.08 -22.12 -16.30
C GLN A 9 9.83 -22.99 -17.32
N SER A 10 9.80 -22.60 -18.59
CA SER A 10 10.42 -23.35 -19.68
C SER A 10 10.86 -22.42 -20.81
N HIS A 11 11.68 -22.94 -21.74
CA HIS A 11 12.10 -22.22 -22.94
C HIS A 11 10.92 -21.77 -23.82
N ALA A 12 9.82 -22.53 -23.83
CA ALA A 12 8.62 -22.18 -24.57
C ALA A 12 7.96 -20.88 -24.03
N ASP A 13 8.03 -20.64 -22.73
CA ASP A 13 7.44 -19.45 -22.12
C ASP A 13 8.25 -18.18 -22.42
N ILE A 14 9.58 -18.33 -22.61
CA ILE A 14 10.45 -17.24 -23.08
C ILE A 14 9.97 -16.75 -24.45
N THR A 15 9.63 -17.67 -25.36
CA THR A 15 9.14 -17.32 -26.70
C THR A 15 7.84 -16.53 -26.64
N LYS A 16 6.91 -16.87 -25.73
CA LYS A 16 5.66 -16.11 -25.51
C LYS A 16 5.94 -14.69 -25.04
N ALA A 17 6.83 -14.51 -24.07
CA ALA A 17 7.21 -13.20 -23.56
C ALA A 17 7.88 -12.34 -24.64
N ILE A 18 8.82 -12.93 -25.42
CA ILE A 18 9.49 -12.26 -26.55
C ILE A 18 8.48 -11.80 -27.60
N ASN A 19 7.57 -12.68 -28.02
CA ASN A 19 6.55 -12.33 -29.03
C ASN A 19 5.61 -11.23 -28.55
N TYR A 20 5.20 -11.26 -27.28
CA TYR A 20 4.40 -10.20 -26.69
C TYR A 20 5.15 -8.87 -26.67
N MET A 21 6.41 -8.85 -26.22
CA MET A 21 7.25 -7.64 -26.26
C MET A 21 7.39 -7.12 -27.69
N HIS A 22 7.70 -7.98 -28.66
CA HIS A 22 7.84 -7.62 -30.08
C HIS A 22 6.60 -6.95 -30.67
N THR A 23 5.41 -7.37 -30.23
CA THR A 23 4.15 -6.80 -30.71
C THR A 23 3.91 -5.40 -30.14
N HIS A 24 4.33 -5.14 -28.90
CA HIS A 24 3.90 -3.96 -28.15
C HIS A 24 4.97 -2.86 -28.05
N TYR A 25 6.26 -3.14 -28.26
CA TYR A 25 7.30 -2.10 -28.18
C TYR A 25 7.11 -1.02 -29.27
N ASN A 26 6.74 -1.42 -30.50
CA ASN A 26 6.48 -0.48 -31.59
C ASN A 26 5.33 0.47 -31.26
N GLN A 27 4.25 -0.05 -30.65
CA GLN A 27 3.13 0.77 -30.21
C GLN A 27 3.54 1.75 -29.10
N ALA A 28 4.29 1.29 -28.11
CA ALA A 28 4.75 2.14 -27.01
C ALA A 28 5.64 3.29 -27.52
N ILE A 29 6.59 2.99 -28.43
CA ILE A 29 7.44 3.98 -29.09
C ILE A 29 6.59 5.00 -29.86
N ASN A 30 5.61 4.55 -30.64
CA ASN A 30 4.73 5.42 -31.42
C ASN A 30 3.86 6.33 -30.54
N GLU A 31 3.49 5.87 -29.34
CA GLU A 31 2.73 6.66 -28.35
C GLU A 31 3.63 7.57 -27.50
N GLY A 32 4.95 7.55 -27.71
CA GLY A 32 5.92 8.33 -26.92
C GLY A 32 6.03 7.86 -25.46
N LYS A 33 5.61 6.62 -25.16
CA LYS A 33 5.63 6.04 -23.82
C LYS A 33 6.66 4.92 -23.74
N PRO A 34 7.45 4.81 -22.66
CA PRO A 34 8.39 3.71 -22.52
C PRO A 34 7.66 2.38 -22.30
N LEU A 35 8.13 1.31 -22.98
CA LEU A 35 7.76 -0.06 -22.61
C LEU A 35 8.64 -0.50 -21.43
N VAL A 36 8.03 -0.72 -20.27
CA VAL A 36 8.74 -1.15 -19.05
C VAL A 36 8.61 -2.67 -18.87
N VAL A 37 9.74 -3.37 -18.87
CA VAL A 37 9.81 -4.82 -18.64
C VAL A 37 10.45 -5.09 -17.28
N ARG A 38 9.80 -5.91 -16.44
CA ARG A 38 10.33 -6.34 -15.13
C ARG A 38 10.45 -7.85 -15.09
N ILE A 39 11.64 -8.35 -14.76
CA ILE A 39 11.94 -9.78 -14.65
C ILE A 39 12.30 -10.05 -13.19
N ASN A 40 11.49 -10.85 -12.52
CA ASN A 40 11.69 -11.24 -11.12
C ASN A 40 11.69 -12.76 -11.01
N GLN A 41 12.40 -13.29 -10.01
CA GLN A 41 12.41 -14.73 -9.70
C GLN A 41 11.16 -15.18 -8.94
N THR A 42 10.44 -14.25 -8.31
CA THR A 42 9.16 -14.47 -7.63
C THR A 42 8.08 -13.58 -8.24
N PRO A 43 6.81 -14.03 -8.29
CA PRO A 43 5.69 -13.16 -8.63
C PRO A 43 5.59 -12.07 -7.55
N ASP A 44 6.11 -10.89 -7.82
CA ASP A 44 6.07 -9.80 -6.86
C ASP A 44 4.69 -9.15 -6.93
N GLU A 45 3.85 -9.46 -5.95
CA GLU A 45 2.52 -8.87 -5.85
C GLU A 45 2.64 -7.38 -5.52
N ARG A 46 1.89 -6.53 -6.23
CA ARG A 46 1.93 -5.07 -6.02
C ARG A 46 1.59 -4.71 -4.57
N SER A 47 0.65 -5.41 -3.95
CA SER A 47 0.29 -5.29 -2.54
C SER A 47 1.49 -5.55 -1.61
N ALA A 48 2.29 -6.59 -1.90
CA ALA A 48 3.49 -6.90 -1.14
C ALA A 48 4.56 -5.82 -1.31
N ALA A 49 4.80 -5.34 -2.55
CA ALA A 49 5.74 -4.26 -2.82
C ALA A 49 5.35 -2.94 -2.11
N GLN A 50 4.07 -2.60 -2.10
CA GLN A 50 3.55 -1.43 -1.38
C GLN A 50 3.72 -1.56 0.14
N ASN A 51 3.50 -2.75 0.70
CA ASN A 51 3.77 -3.02 2.11
C ASN A 51 5.26 -2.89 2.45
N ARG A 52 6.17 -3.35 1.59
CA ARG A 52 7.61 -3.14 1.78
C ARG A 52 7.98 -1.66 1.75
N LEU A 53 7.41 -0.90 0.82
CA LEU A 53 7.62 0.55 0.74
C LEU A 53 7.15 1.25 2.03
N TYR A 54 5.97 0.88 2.53
CA TYR A 54 5.43 1.39 3.78
C TYR A 54 6.38 1.16 4.97
N TRP A 55 6.87 -0.07 5.16
CA TRP A 55 7.78 -0.37 6.27
C TRP A 55 9.13 0.33 6.13
N LYS A 56 9.62 0.52 4.90
CA LYS A 56 10.80 1.35 4.65
C LYS A 56 10.59 2.79 5.14
N TRP A 57 9.44 3.38 4.83
CA TRP A 57 9.10 4.72 5.30
C TRP A 57 8.95 4.81 6.80
N ILE A 58 8.35 3.80 7.45
CA ILE A 58 8.32 3.72 8.92
C ILE A 58 9.74 3.77 9.50
N GLY A 59 10.69 3.01 8.95
CA GLY A 59 12.09 3.05 9.37
C GLY A 59 12.78 4.40 9.12
N GLU A 60 12.42 5.13 8.07
CA GLU A 60 12.91 6.50 7.84
C GLU A 60 12.35 7.50 8.86
N ILE A 61 11.05 7.43 9.13
CA ILE A 61 10.35 8.28 10.11
C ILE A 61 10.88 8.00 11.53
N ARG A 62 10.98 6.73 11.91
CA ARG A 62 11.56 6.28 13.19
C ARG A 62 12.94 6.89 13.43
N ARG A 63 13.82 6.82 12.43
CA ARG A 63 15.19 7.36 12.56
C ARG A 63 15.24 8.87 12.80
N LYS A 64 14.20 9.61 12.39
CA LYS A 64 14.11 11.06 12.56
C LYS A 64 13.45 11.49 13.86
N ILE A 65 12.44 10.74 14.31
CA ILE A 65 11.57 11.15 15.44
C ILE A 65 11.89 10.37 16.71
N GLY A 66 12.57 9.21 16.60
CA GLY A 66 12.94 8.38 17.73
C GLY A 66 11.79 7.53 18.32
N GLN A 67 10.63 7.49 17.67
CA GLN A 67 9.51 6.63 18.04
C GLN A 67 9.70 5.20 17.52
N ASP A 68 9.12 4.22 18.21
CA ASP A 68 9.14 2.82 17.79
C ASP A 68 8.21 2.56 16.58
N GLU A 69 8.54 1.53 15.81
CA GLU A 69 7.85 1.22 14.55
C GLU A 69 6.40 0.79 14.77
N ASP A 70 6.13 0.09 15.88
CA ASP A 70 4.80 -0.42 16.21
C ASP A 70 3.85 0.71 16.62
N SER A 71 4.34 1.68 17.40
CA SER A 71 3.59 2.89 17.76
C SER A 71 3.31 3.77 16.54
N LEU A 72 4.32 3.97 15.66
CA LEU A 72 4.12 4.70 14.40
C LEU A 72 3.10 3.98 13.51
N HIS A 73 3.21 2.66 13.38
CA HIS A 73 2.27 1.86 12.62
C HIS A 73 0.86 1.94 13.21
N TYR A 74 0.72 1.85 14.53
CA TYR A 74 -0.55 1.99 15.23
C TYR A 74 -1.20 3.36 14.97
N GLU A 75 -0.44 4.45 15.12
CA GLU A 75 -0.95 5.80 14.92
C GLU A 75 -1.35 6.07 13.46
N PHE A 76 -0.58 5.59 12.48
CA PHE A 76 -0.97 5.72 11.07
C PHE A 76 -2.17 4.87 10.71
N LYS A 77 -2.31 3.66 11.26
CA LYS A 77 -3.54 2.86 11.09
C LYS A 77 -4.76 3.60 11.62
N LYS A 78 -4.65 4.12 12.85
CA LYS A 78 -5.71 4.90 13.52
C LYS A 78 -6.10 6.14 12.72
N LYS A 79 -5.12 6.88 12.19
CA LYS A 79 -5.36 8.13 11.44
C LYS A 79 -5.91 7.90 10.04
N PHE A 80 -5.37 6.94 9.30
CA PHE A 80 -5.59 6.84 7.85
C PHE A 80 -6.24 5.52 7.43
N LEU A 81 -5.74 4.37 7.90
CA LEU A 81 -6.23 3.07 7.42
C LEU A 81 -7.68 2.81 7.82
N ILE A 82 -8.04 3.12 9.07
CA ILE A 82 -9.43 2.98 9.57
C ILE A 82 -10.40 3.78 8.70
N TYR A 83 -10.02 4.99 8.29
CA TYR A 83 -10.87 5.83 7.46
C TYR A 83 -11.14 5.19 6.09
N ILE A 84 -10.10 4.64 5.46
CA ILE A 84 -10.20 3.97 4.16
C ILE A 84 -11.11 2.73 4.26
N TYR A 85 -10.90 1.88 5.27
CA TYR A 85 -11.74 0.68 5.46
C TYR A 85 -13.19 1.03 5.79
N ARG A 86 -13.43 2.03 6.64
CA ARG A 86 -14.79 2.49 6.95
C ARG A 86 -15.54 3.00 5.73
N ARG A 87 -14.84 3.56 4.75
CA ARG A 87 -15.43 4.07 3.49
C ARG A 87 -15.73 2.95 2.50
N ASP A 88 -14.80 2.00 2.35
CA ASP A 88 -14.81 1.04 1.26
C ASP A 88 -15.39 -0.34 1.64
N ASP A 89 -15.45 -0.67 2.94
CA ASP A 89 -16.03 -1.90 3.46
C ASP A 89 -17.28 -1.58 4.29
N GLN A 90 -18.45 -1.95 3.76
CA GLN A 90 -19.73 -1.68 4.40
C GLN A 90 -19.84 -2.35 5.78
N GLN A 91 -19.39 -3.60 5.93
CA GLN A 91 -19.49 -4.32 7.20
C GLN A 91 -18.57 -3.68 8.25
N PHE A 92 -17.37 -3.28 7.83
CA PHE A 92 -16.45 -2.53 8.69
C PHE A 92 -17.03 -1.17 9.08
N GLY A 93 -17.69 -0.49 8.14
CA GLY A 93 -18.40 0.77 8.37
C GLY A 93 -19.50 0.65 9.42
N GLU A 94 -20.35 -0.37 9.30
CA GLU A 94 -21.43 -0.68 10.25
C GLU A 94 -20.87 -1.02 11.64
N MET A 95 -19.79 -1.82 11.71
CA MET A 95 -19.09 -2.11 12.97
C MET A 95 -18.57 -0.82 13.63
N CYS A 96 -17.90 0.06 12.89
CA CYS A 96 -17.45 1.35 13.43
C CYS A 96 -18.61 2.21 13.95
N HIS A 97 -19.76 2.19 13.26
CA HIS A 97 -20.95 2.91 13.69
C HIS A 97 -21.55 2.32 14.98
N ALA A 98 -21.57 0.99 15.13
CA ALA A 98 -22.00 0.33 16.35
C ALA A 98 -21.10 0.71 17.53
N ILE A 99 -19.77 0.68 17.35
CA ILE A 99 -18.79 1.09 18.37
C ILE A 99 -19.00 2.56 18.75
N ALA A 100 -19.27 3.44 17.77
CA ALA A 100 -19.52 4.85 18.05
C ALA A 100 -20.76 5.10 18.93
N LYS A 101 -21.75 4.20 18.94
CA LYS A 101 -22.91 4.28 19.85
C LYS A 101 -22.52 3.95 21.29
N VAL A 102 -21.61 2.98 21.49
CA VAL A 102 -21.06 2.61 22.81
C VAL A 102 -20.37 3.81 23.47
N LYS A 103 -19.79 4.71 22.68
CA LYS A 103 -19.15 5.95 23.19
C LYS A 103 -20.06 6.78 24.10
N GLN A 104 -21.37 6.78 23.85
CA GLN A 104 -22.32 7.60 24.61
C GLN A 104 -22.68 6.98 25.96
N THR A 105 -22.65 5.66 26.07
CA THR A 105 -23.05 4.91 27.27
C THR A 105 -21.85 4.53 28.12
N GLU A 106 -20.76 4.06 27.48
CA GLU A 106 -19.60 3.46 28.14
C GLU A 106 -18.29 3.92 27.49
N PRO A 107 -17.76 5.09 27.89
CA PRO A 107 -16.59 5.69 27.26
C PRO A 107 -15.30 4.88 27.38
N ASP A 108 -15.12 4.14 28.47
CA ASP A 108 -13.90 3.34 28.68
C ASP A 108 -13.96 2.02 27.89
N GLU A 109 -15.13 1.38 27.78
CA GLU A 109 -15.33 0.26 26.86
C GLU A 109 -15.14 0.69 25.40
N TYR A 110 -15.66 1.86 25.02
CA TYR A 110 -15.44 2.43 23.70
C TYR A 110 -13.95 2.56 23.34
N LYS A 111 -13.13 3.04 24.29
CA LYS A 111 -11.68 3.15 24.09
C LYS A 111 -11.06 1.76 23.91
N ALA A 112 -11.34 0.83 24.81
CA ALA A 112 -10.78 -0.52 24.76
C ALA A 112 -11.12 -1.25 23.44
N ILE A 113 -12.38 -1.17 23.01
CA ILE A 113 -12.83 -1.75 21.74
C ILE A 113 -12.17 -1.05 20.55
N GLY A 114 -12.10 0.29 20.56
CA GLY A 114 -11.46 1.07 19.51
C GLY A 114 -9.98 0.72 19.35
N GLU A 115 -9.24 0.62 20.45
CA GLU A 115 -7.83 0.22 20.45
C GLU A 115 -7.65 -1.19 19.85
N GLN A 116 -8.52 -2.13 20.22
CA GLN A 116 -8.46 -3.49 19.69
C GLN A 116 -8.77 -3.55 18.19
N VAL A 117 -9.74 -2.77 17.70
CA VAL A 117 -10.05 -2.68 16.27
C VAL A 117 -8.85 -2.14 15.48
N ILE A 118 -8.18 -1.11 15.98
CA ILE A 118 -6.97 -0.55 15.34
C ILE A 118 -5.85 -1.59 15.29
N ARG A 119 -5.65 -2.36 16.37
CA ARG A 119 -4.65 -3.44 16.42
C ARG A 119 -4.93 -4.51 15.37
N LEU A 120 -6.19 -4.94 15.23
CA LEU A 120 -6.61 -5.98 14.28
C LEU A 120 -6.66 -5.53 12.82
N CYS A 121 -6.74 -4.22 12.57
CA CYS A 121 -6.61 -3.70 11.21
C CYS A 121 -5.22 -3.99 10.66
N SER A 122 -5.18 -4.62 9.49
CA SER A 122 -3.94 -5.02 8.82
C SER A 122 -3.86 -4.41 7.43
N THR A 123 -2.68 -3.89 7.08
CA THR A 123 -2.36 -3.43 5.71
C THR A 123 -2.19 -4.60 4.73
N THR A 124 -2.01 -5.83 5.22
CA THR A 124 -1.92 -7.02 4.36
C THR A 124 -3.26 -7.38 3.71
N LYS A 125 -4.37 -6.91 4.29
CA LYS A 125 -5.72 -7.10 3.74
C LYS A 125 -6.14 -5.96 2.80
N ALA A 126 -5.35 -4.88 2.72
CA ALA A 126 -5.68 -3.74 1.89
C ALA A 126 -5.56 -4.12 0.41
N THR A 127 -6.52 -3.68 -0.40
CA THR A 127 -6.38 -3.73 -1.86
C THR A 127 -5.25 -2.80 -2.31
N VAL A 128 -4.72 -3.01 -3.52
CA VAL A 128 -3.70 -2.13 -4.12
C VAL A 128 -4.13 -0.66 -4.09
N LYS A 129 -5.40 -0.37 -4.40
CA LYS A 129 -5.93 0.99 -4.41
C LYS A 129 -5.93 1.60 -3.00
N GLN A 130 -6.46 0.86 -2.02
CA GLN A 130 -6.49 1.30 -0.63
C GLN A 130 -5.09 1.52 -0.06
N MET A 131 -4.14 0.64 -0.39
CA MET A 131 -2.77 0.76 0.05
C MET A 131 -2.04 1.94 -0.61
N THR A 132 -2.34 2.24 -1.87
CA THR A 132 -1.82 3.44 -2.57
C THR A 132 -2.30 4.71 -1.87
N GLU A 133 -3.60 4.79 -1.57
CA GLU A 133 -4.16 5.93 -0.83
C GLU A 133 -3.57 6.05 0.58
N TYR A 134 -3.40 4.93 1.28
CA TYR A 134 -2.77 4.88 2.59
C TYR A 134 -1.31 5.38 2.56
N LEU A 135 -0.53 4.94 1.57
CA LEU A 135 0.84 5.44 1.35
C LEU A 135 0.85 6.95 1.12
N ASN A 136 -0.06 7.48 0.29
CA ASN A 136 -0.13 8.93 0.04
C ASN A 136 -0.41 9.71 1.33
N TYR A 137 -1.36 9.28 2.17
CA TYR A 137 -1.62 9.94 3.44
C TYR A 137 -0.42 9.89 4.39
N VAL A 138 0.28 8.75 4.47
CA VAL A 138 1.48 8.61 5.31
C VAL A 138 2.60 9.51 4.79
N HIS A 139 2.78 9.57 3.47
CA HIS A 139 3.77 10.44 2.83
C HIS A 139 3.50 11.91 3.11
N ASP A 140 2.27 12.36 2.86
CA ASP A 140 1.88 13.75 3.06
C ASP A 140 1.98 14.15 4.53
N PHE A 141 1.59 13.27 5.45
CA PHE A 141 1.76 13.50 6.88
C PHE A 141 3.23 13.60 7.27
N ALA A 142 4.08 12.70 6.77
CA ALA A 142 5.51 12.72 7.05
C ALA A 142 6.16 14.02 6.56
N VAL A 143 5.82 14.48 5.35
CA VAL A 143 6.40 15.71 4.79
C VAL A 143 5.85 16.97 5.47
N THR A 144 4.54 17.04 5.68
CA THR A 144 3.88 18.27 6.15
C THR A 144 3.93 18.44 7.66
N GLN A 145 3.75 17.36 8.43
CA GLN A 145 3.65 17.42 9.89
C GLN A 145 4.96 17.02 10.58
N LEU A 146 5.68 16.06 10.01
CA LEU A 146 6.92 15.55 10.62
C LEU A 146 8.19 16.15 10.00
N HIS A 147 8.04 16.88 8.89
CA HIS A 147 9.15 17.44 8.10
C HIS A 147 10.20 16.38 7.70
N VAL A 148 9.73 15.15 7.42
CA VAL A 148 10.55 14.02 6.97
C VAL A 148 10.28 13.77 5.48
N HIS A 149 11.31 13.93 4.66
CA HIS A 149 11.26 13.54 3.26
C HIS A 149 11.50 12.05 3.10
N LEU A 150 10.49 11.34 2.59
CA LEU A 150 10.53 9.89 2.40
C LEU A 150 11.11 9.53 1.03
N THR A 151 11.97 8.51 1.00
CA THR A 151 12.60 8.09 -0.25
C THR A 151 11.86 6.90 -0.87
N VAL A 152 11.72 6.92 -2.20
CA VAL A 152 11.13 5.82 -2.98
C VAL A 152 12.24 5.13 -3.78
N PRO A 153 12.65 3.90 -3.40
CA PRO A 153 13.65 3.13 -4.14
C PRO A 153 13.21 2.87 -5.58
N ASP A 154 14.17 2.82 -6.51
CA ASP A 154 13.90 2.58 -7.93
C ASP A 154 13.16 1.26 -8.20
N ASP A 155 13.50 0.23 -7.42
CA ASP A 155 12.86 -1.08 -7.48
C ASP A 155 11.39 -1.05 -7.00
N LEU A 156 10.99 -0.04 -6.23
CA LEU A 156 9.62 0.15 -5.71
C LEU A 156 8.84 1.29 -6.37
N LYS A 157 9.46 2.16 -7.19
CA LYS A 157 8.76 3.29 -7.84
C LYS A 157 7.46 2.90 -8.58
N TRP A 158 7.47 1.75 -9.25
CA TRP A 158 6.32 1.22 -10.00
C TRP A 158 5.10 0.84 -9.16
N CYS A 159 5.26 0.63 -7.85
CA CYS A 159 4.15 0.30 -6.96
C CYS A 159 3.50 1.55 -6.36
N TYR A 160 4.13 2.72 -6.54
CA TYR A 160 3.68 4.00 -5.99
C TYR A 160 3.16 4.99 -7.05
N GLN A 161 3.73 4.99 -8.26
CA GLN A 161 3.51 6.03 -9.28
C GLN A 161 2.35 5.78 -10.29
N GLU A 162 1.22 5.22 -9.89
CA GLU A 162 0.03 5.09 -10.78
C GLU A 162 -1.26 5.62 -10.16
#